data_AF-A0A2V8KP87-F1
#
_entry.id   AF-A0A2V8KP87-F1
#
_cell.length_a   1.000
_cell.length_b   1.000
_cell.length_c   1.000
_cell.angle_alpha   90.00
_cell.angle_beta   90.00
_cell.angle_gamma   90.00
#
_symmetry.space_group_name_H-M   'P 1'
#
loop_
_entity.id
_entity.type
_entity.pdbx_description
1 polymer ?
#
loop_
_entity_poly.entity_id
_entity_poly.type
_entity_poly.pdbx_seq_one_letter_code
_entity_poly.pdbx_strand_id
1 'polypeptide(L)'
;MRSTQPPTVATWLLKQFGCSPQNEAILGDLIEQYRNGRHRLWYWRQIVTAIAVSSFREVWRQKTRTLAALSAGWIIFAFYRSPLDRPLFQSISLQINFASMQFQIPPSWWIYYGMYFLFLSFLTAIMGLIVGALSGWIVAKFQPSHRVPIVLMFVASLCSYWLFSLVFSIVKSGLVGVGIVPGHEIRSLLFLPFSFLPWVTSIVGIFWGGGLLDGREEGKA
;
A
#
# COMPACT_ATOMS: atom_id res chain seq x y z
N MET A 1 26.27 -8.94 22.46
CA MET A 1 25.86 -8.30 23.72
C MET A 1 24.34 -8.18 23.72
N ARG A 2 23.63 -8.84 24.65
CA ARG A 2 22.16 -8.79 24.72
C ARG A 2 21.77 -7.50 25.43
N SER A 3 20.99 -6.66 24.77
CA SER A 3 20.42 -5.46 25.40
C SER A 3 19.39 -5.88 26.45
N THR A 4 19.70 -5.66 27.73
CA THR A 4 18.79 -5.86 28.87
C THR A 4 17.62 -4.86 28.85
N GLN A 5 17.74 -3.79 28.06
CA GLN A 5 16.69 -2.80 27.88
C GLN A 5 15.72 -3.23 26.77
N PRO A 6 14.40 -3.14 27.02
CA PRO A 6 13.40 -3.44 26.00
C PRO A 6 13.55 -2.45 24.84
N PRO A 7 13.32 -2.89 23.59
CA PRO A 7 13.44 -2.01 22.44
C PRO A 7 12.43 -0.86 22.52
N THR A 8 12.93 0.34 22.79
CA THR A 8 12.17 1.57 23.03
C THR A 8 11.16 1.87 21.93
N VAL A 9 11.53 1.60 20.68
CA VAL A 9 10.68 1.78 19.50
C VAL A 9 9.46 0.85 19.52
N ALA A 10 9.64 -0.40 19.92
CA ALA A 10 8.54 -1.36 19.94
C ALA A 10 7.56 -1.06 21.10
N THR A 11 8.10 -0.67 22.25
CA THR A 11 7.30 -0.19 23.38
C THR A 11 6.53 1.09 23.02
N TRP A 12 7.16 2.01 22.27
CA TRP A 12 6.50 3.21 21.75
C TRP A 12 5.38 2.88 20.76
N LEU A 13 5.60 1.94 19.83
CA LEU A 13 4.58 1.43 18.90
C LEU A 13 3.37 0.86 19.65
N LEU A 14 3.56 0.02 20.67
CA LEU A 14 2.45 -0.53 21.44
C LEU A 14 1.65 0.55 22.16
N LYS A 15 2.34 1.55 22.72
CA LYS A 15 1.70 2.66 23.43
C LYS A 15 0.94 3.58 22.48
N GLN A 16 1.43 3.76 21.25
CA GLN A 16 0.82 4.61 20.24
C GLN A 16 -0.38 3.95 19.54
N PHE A 17 -0.31 2.64 19.29
CA PHE A 17 -1.34 1.90 18.53
C PHE A 17 -2.21 0.99 19.40
N GLY A 18 -1.95 0.93 20.70
CA GLY A 18 -2.70 0.10 21.63
C GLY A 18 -3.97 0.78 22.12
N CYS A 19 -5.10 0.48 21.50
CA CYS A 19 -6.39 1.14 21.80
C CYS A 19 -7.17 0.52 22.98
N SER A 20 -6.57 -0.35 23.81
CA SER A 20 -7.28 -1.07 24.88
C SER A 20 -6.55 -1.00 26.23
N PRO A 21 -7.26 -0.81 27.36
CA PRO A 21 -6.68 -0.90 28.71
C PRO A 21 -5.97 -2.23 29.00
N GLN A 22 -6.37 -3.32 28.31
CA GLN A 22 -5.70 -4.62 28.41
C GLN A 22 -4.25 -4.60 27.88
N ASN A 23 -3.89 -3.64 27.03
CA ASN A 23 -2.56 -3.60 26.42
C ASN A 23 -1.46 -3.19 27.41
N GLU A 24 -1.78 -2.48 28.49
CA GLU A 24 -0.80 -2.17 29.55
C GLU A 24 -0.43 -3.44 30.35
N ALA A 25 -1.41 -4.31 30.61
CA ALA A 25 -1.16 -5.60 31.27
C ALA A 25 -0.32 -6.53 30.38
N ILE A 26 -0.65 -6.60 29.08
CA ILE A 26 0.12 -7.38 28.09
C ILE A 26 1.54 -6.82 27.93
N LEU A 27 1.71 -5.50 27.99
CA LEU A 27 3.02 -4.86 27.92
C LEU A 27 3.91 -5.24 29.12
N GLY A 28 3.33 -5.26 30.32
CA GLY A 28 4.04 -5.68 31.54
C GLY A 28 4.58 -7.10 31.43
N ASP A 29 3.73 -8.05 31.02
CA ASP A 29 4.11 -9.45 30.82
C ASP A 29 5.19 -9.63 29.73
N LEU A 30 5.08 -8.89 28.61
CA LEU A 30 6.10 -8.92 27.55
C LEU A 30 7.46 -8.40 28.01
N ILE A 31 7.50 -7.34 28.83
CA ILE A 31 8.74 -6.76 29.37
C ILE A 31 9.40 -7.75 30.34
N GLU A 32 8.61 -8.41 31.17
CA GLU A 32 9.07 -9.41 32.12
C GLU A 32 9.66 -10.64 31.40
N GLN A 33 8.97 -11.14 30.37
CA GLN A 33 9.47 -12.24 29.54
C GLN A 33 10.70 -11.87 28.70
N TYR A 34 10.83 -10.61 28.27
CA TYR A 34 12.04 -10.12 27.61
C TYR A 34 13.25 -10.09 28.56
N ARG A 35 13.05 -9.66 29.81
CA ARG A 35 14.09 -9.68 30.86
C ARG A 35 14.53 -11.10 31.22
N ASN A 36 13.63 -12.09 31.10
CA ASN A 36 13.93 -13.52 31.28
C ASN A 36 14.73 -14.15 30.12
N GLY A 37 15.28 -13.35 29.20
CA GLY A 37 16.26 -13.80 28.20
C GLY A 37 15.67 -14.16 26.84
N ARG A 38 14.40 -13.85 26.58
CA ARG A 38 13.79 -13.97 25.24
C ARG A 38 14.47 -13.02 24.24
N HIS A 39 14.54 -13.45 22.98
CA HIS A 39 15.21 -12.71 21.92
C HIS A 39 14.37 -11.53 21.40
N ARG A 40 15.05 -10.46 20.94
CA ARG A 40 14.45 -9.20 20.48
C ARG A 40 13.39 -9.37 19.38
N LEU A 41 13.58 -10.34 18.48
CA LEU A 41 12.61 -10.68 17.43
C LEU A 41 11.31 -11.28 17.98
N TRP A 42 11.37 -12.05 19.07
CA TRP A 42 10.18 -12.61 19.72
C TRP A 42 9.34 -11.50 20.34
N TYR A 43 9.98 -10.56 21.03
CA TYR A 43 9.32 -9.39 21.61
C TYR A 43 8.64 -8.54 20.52
N TRP A 44 9.33 -8.31 19.40
CA TRP A 44 8.75 -7.61 18.25
C TRP A 44 7.53 -8.31 17.64
N ARG A 45 7.58 -9.63 17.47
CA ARG A 45 6.42 -10.39 16.97
C ARG A 45 5.23 -10.25 17.92
N GLN A 46 5.46 -10.40 19.22
CA GLN A 46 4.39 -10.32 20.21
C GLN A 46 3.76 -8.91 20.27
N ILE A 47 4.57 -7.85 20.21
CA ILE A 47 4.05 -6.48 20.14
C ILE A 47 3.21 -6.26 18.88
N VAL A 48 3.71 -6.64 17.71
CA VAL A 48 2.98 -6.48 16.44
C VAL A 48 1.68 -7.27 16.46
N THR A 49 1.68 -8.50 16.98
CA THR A 49 0.48 -9.34 17.13
C THR A 49 -0.51 -8.73 18.11
N ALA A 50 -0.07 -8.22 19.26
CA ALA A 50 -0.95 -7.57 20.24
C ALA A 50 -1.62 -6.31 19.66
N ILE A 51 -0.88 -5.46 18.93
CA ILE A 51 -1.44 -4.30 18.23
C ILE A 51 -2.47 -4.75 17.20
N ALA A 52 -2.10 -5.73 16.35
CA ALA A 52 -2.96 -6.22 15.29
C ALA A 52 -4.26 -6.80 15.84
N VAL A 53 -4.19 -7.65 16.86
CA VAL A 53 -5.37 -8.31 17.46
C VAL A 53 -6.26 -7.31 18.18
N SER A 54 -5.69 -6.40 18.98
CA SER A 54 -6.49 -5.37 19.67
C SER A 54 -7.15 -4.41 18.69
N SER A 55 -6.41 -3.93 17.68
CA SER A 55 -6.92 -3.10 16.61
C SER A 55 -8.03 -3.80 15.81
N PHE A 56 -7.82 -5.06 15.44
CA PHE A 56 -8.79 -5.83 14.69
C PHE A 56 -10.06 -6.03 15.51
N ARG A 57 -9.94 -6.46 16.77
CA ARG A 57 -11.10 -6.69 17.64
C ARG A 57 -11.95 -5.43 17.83
N GLU A 58 -11.31 -4.27 17.97
CA GLU A 58 -11.98 -2.99 18.18
C GLU A 58 -12.68 -2.49 16.90
N VAL A 59 -12.03 -2.63 15.75
CA VAL A 59 -12.62 -2.32 14.44
C VAL A 59 -13.81 -3.24 14.15
N TRP A 60 -13.65 -4.54 14.39
CA TRP A 60 -14.72 -5.54 14.22
C TRP A 60 -15.84 -5.43 15.25
N ARG A 61 -15.72 -4.61 16.29
CA ARG A 61 -16.85 -4.27 17.17
C ARG A 61 -17.85 -3.35 16.47
N GLN A 62 -17.41 -2.57 15.48
CA GLN A 62 -18.25 -1.66 14.68
C GLN A 62 -18.33 -2.11 13.21
N LYS A 63 -18.65 -3.39 12.98
CA LYS A 63 -18.64 -4.06 11.66
C LYS A 63 -19.27 -3.24 10.54
N THR A 64 -20.43 -2.62 10.78
CA THR A 64 -21.17 -1.85 9.76
C THR A 64 -20.44 -0.59 9.33
N ARG A 65 -19.82 0.14 10.27
CA ARG A 65 -19.03 1.35 9.96
C ARG A 65 -17.72 0.97 9.27
N THR A 66 -17.08 -0.11 9.67
CA THR A 66 -15.88 -0.63 9.00
C THR A 66 -16.18 -1.08 7.57
N LEU A 67 -17.26 -1.83 7.38
CA LEU A 67 -17.72 -2.24 6.05
C LEU A 67 -18.06 -1.04 5.18
N ALA A 68 -18.77 -0.04 5.71
CA ALA A 68 -19.10 1.19 5.00
C ALA A 68 -17.86 1.99 4.59
N ALA A 69 -16.88 2.12 5.49
CA ALA A 69 -15.62 2.80 5.21
C ALA A 69 -14.80 2.08 4.14
N LEU A 70 -14.66 0.75 4.27
CA LEU A 70 -13.97 -0.07 3.28
C LEU A 70 -14.69 -0.02 1.93
N SER A 71 -16.02 -0.13 1.91
CA SER A 71 -16.80 -0.03 0.67
C SER A 71 -16.66 1.35 0.03
N ALA A 72 -16.68 2.43 0.81
CA ALA A 72 -16.49 3.78 0.28
C ALA A 72 -15.10 3.96 -0.34
N GLY A 73 -14.05 3.50 0.35
CA GLY A 73 -12.69 3.49 -0.17
C GLY A 73 -12.57 2.66 -1.46
N TRP A 74 -13.17 1.47 -1.49
CA TRP A 74 -13.21 0.60 -2.67
C TRP A 74 -14.01 1.18 -3.84
N ILE A 75 -15.13 1.87 -3.59
CA ILE A 75 -15.93 2.52 -4.64
C ILE A 75 -15.12 3.63 -5.30
N ILE A 76 -14.47 4.49 -4.51
CA ILE A 76 -13.60 5.56 -5.02
C ILE A 76 -12.45 4.96 -5.82
N PHE A 77 -11.84 3.90 -5.29
CA PHE A 77 -10.73 3.23 -5.96
C PHE A 77 -11.17 2.54 -7.26
N ALA A 78 -12.33 1.88 -7.28
CA ALA A 78 -12.92 1.28 -8.48
C ALA A 78 -13.27 2.33 -9.53
N PHE A 79 -13.77 3.49 -9.11
CA PHE A 79 -14.09 4.60 -10.00
C PHE A 79 -12.85 5.26 -10.59
N TYR A 80 -11.75 5.33 -9.82
CA TYR A 80 -10.43 5.73 -10.33
C TYR A 80 -9.87 4.69 -11.31
N ARG A 81 -9.99 3.41 -10.96
CA ARG A 81 -9.42 2.30 -11.74
C ARG A 81 -10.12 2.08 -13.08
N SER A 82 -11.45 2.17 -13.14
CA SER A 82 -12.25 1.90 -14.35
C SER A 82 -11.84 2.72 -15.60
N PRO A 83 -11.66 4.05 -15.52
CA PRO A 83 -11.23 4.86 -16.66
C PRO A 83 -9.71 4.96 -16.83
N LEU A 84 -8.89 4.82 -15.77
CA LEU A 84 -7.42 4.90 -15.87
C LEU A 84 -6.72 3.59 -16.23
N ASP A 85 -7.31 2.44 -15.91
CA ASP A 85 -6.77 1.15 -16.35
C ASP A 85 -6.83 1.02 -17.86
N ARG A 86 -7.85 1.59 -18.51
CA ARG A 86 -7.94 1.53 -19.97
C ARG A 86 -6.70 2.09 -20.66
N PRO A 87 -6.24 3.34 -20.40
CA PRO A 87 -5.01 3.87 -21.01
C PRO A 87 -3.72 3.22 -20.50
N LEU A 88 -3.64 2.74 -19.25
CA LEU A 88 -2.46 2.00 -18.75
C LEU A 88 -2.36 0.61 -19.39
N PHE A 89 -3.45 -0.13 -19.44
CA PHE A 89 -3.52 -1.43 -20.11
C PHE A 89 -3.36 -1.26 -21.61
N GLN A 90 -3.90 -0.20 -22.21
CA GLN A 90 -3.73 0.14 -23.63
C GLN A 90 -2.29 0.62 -23.94
N SER A 91 -1.58 1.23 -23.00
CA SER A 91 -0.15 1.57 -23.16
C SER A 91 0.78 0.38 -22.95
N ILE A 92 0.47 -0.53 -22.03
CA ILE A 92 1.12 -1.86 -21.93
C ILE A 92 0.81 -2.67 -23.19
N SER A 93 -0.44 -2.67 -23.66
CA SER A 93 -0.85 -3.32 -24.91
C SER A 93 -0.18 -2.68 -26.11
N LEU A 94 0.01 -1.36 -26.15
CA LEU A 94 0.77 -0.67 -27.19
C LEU A 94 2.23 -1.10 -27.14
N GLN A 95 2.86 -1.15 -25.96
CA GLN A 95 4.22 -1.66 -25.81
C GLN A 95 4.35 -3.11 -26.32
N ILE A 96 3.40 -3.98 -25.97
CA ILE A 96 3.35 -5.37 -26.42
C ILE A 96 3.13 -5.45 -27.93
N ASN A 97 2.16 -4.70 -28.48
CA ASN A 97 1.87 -4.64 -29.91
C ASN A 97 3.08 -4.12 -30.70
N PHE A 98 3.80 -3.12 -30.19
CA PHE A 98 5.00 -2.57 -30.84
C PHE A 98 6.22 -3.49 -30.73
N ALA A 99 6.41 -4.16 -29.59
CA ALA A 99 7.44 -5.17 -29.46
C ALA A 99 7.17 -6.40 -30.35
N SER A 100 5.89 -6.71 -30.63
CA SER A 100 5.49 -7.74 -31.60
C SER A 100 5.49 -7.27 -33.06
N MET A 101 5.29 -5.97 -33.34
CA MET A 101 5.34 -5.40 -34.70
C MET A 101 6.76 -4.94 -35.04
N GLN A 102 7.62 -5.91 -35.33
CA GLN A 102 9.06 -5.73 -35.56
C GLN A 102 9.49 -4.87 -36.78
N PHE A 103 8.63 -4.26 -37.61
CA PHE A 103 9.09 -3.88 -38.98
C PHE A 103 8.73 -2.52 -39.62
N GLN A 104 8.05 -1.55 -38.97
CA GLN A 104 7.67 -0.31 -39.69
C GLN A 104 7.79 1.02 -38.94
N ILE A 105 8.44 1.08 -37.77
CA ILE A 105 8.57 2.36 -37.03
C ILE A 105 9.99 2.92 -37.22
N PRO A 106 10.14 4.16 -37.73
CA PRO A 106 11.43 4.81 -37.87
C PRO A 106 12.12 4.94 -36.50
N PRO A 107 13.45 4.72 -36.40
CA PRO A 107 14.19 4.79 -35.15
C PRO A 107 13.99 6.10 -34.35
N SER A 108 13.71 7.22 -35.03
CA SER A 108 13.49 8.53 -34.42
C SER A 108 12.20 8.65 -33.59
N TRP A 109 11.20 7.81 -33.86
CA TRP A 109 9.91 7.88 -33.16
C TRP A 109 9.96 7.20 -31.79
N TRP A 110 10.98 6.39 -31.51
CA TRP A 110 11.13 5.70 -30.22
C TRP A 110 11.23 6.65 -29.03
N ILE A 111 11.93 7.78 -29.20
CA ILE A 111 12.09 8.78 -28.13
C ILE A 111 10.72 9.37 -27.76
N TYR A 112 9.91 9.72 -28.76
CA TYR A 112 8.57 10.26 -28.55
C TYR A 112 7.64 9.28 -27.81
N TYR A 113 7.67 7.99 -28.17
CA TYR A 113 6.85 6.98 -27.49
C TYR A 113 7.33 6.68 -26.07
N GLY A 114 8.65 6.63 -25.84
CA GLY A 114 9.21 6.50 -24.48
C GLY A 114 8.79 7.68 -23.60
N MET A 115 8.88 8.91 -24.13
CA MET A 115 8.41 10.12 -23.44
C MET A 115 6.91 10.11 -23.18
N TYR A 116 6.09 9.67 -24.13
CA TYR A 116 4.64 9.53 -23.95
C TYR A 116 4.29 8.55 -22.83
N PHE A 117 4.95 7.39 -22.79
CA PHE A 117 4.76 6.41 -21.73
C PHE A 117 5.17 6.93 -20.36
N LEU A 118 6.33 7.59 -20.26
CA LEU A 118 6.81 8.21 -19.03
C LEU A 118 5.86 9.32 -18.55
N PHE A 119 5.39 10.16 -19.48
CA PHE A 119 4.45 11.24 -19.19
C PHE A 119 3.12 10.72 -18.66
N LEU A 120 2.54 9.70 -19.32
CA LEU A 120 1.32 9.04 -18.84
C LEU A 120 1.53 8.39 -17.46
N SER A 121 2.66 7.71 -17.24
CA SER A 121 2.98 7.10 -15.95
C SER A 121 3.06 8.16 -14.84
N PHE A 122 3.60 9.34 -15.15
CA PHE A 122 3.67 10.45 -14.21
C PHE A 122 2.30 11.07 -13.91
N LEU A 123 1.48 11.32 -14.93
CA LEU A 123 0.12 11.84 -14.75
C LEU A 123 -0.75 10.88 -13.94
N THR A 124 -0.70 9.59 -14.26
CA THR A 124 -1.45 8.56 -13.54
C THR A 124 -0.97 8.42 -12.10
N ALA A 125 0.32 8.61 -11.84
CA ALA A 125 0.88 8.64 -10.50
C ALA A 125 0.47 9.84 -9.65
N ILE A 126 0.39 11.04 -10.25
CA ILE A 126 -0.16 12.23 -9.57
C ILE A 126 -1.62 11.98 -9.21
N MET A 127 -2.42 11.48 -10.15
CA MET A 127 -3.81 11.12 -9.87
C MET A 127 -3.90 10.03 -8.79
N GLY A 128 -2.96 9.08 -8.80
CA GLY A 128 -2.82 8.05 -7.79
C GLY A 128 -2.59 8.63 -6.39
N LEU A 129 -1.72 9.64 -6.24
CA LEU A 129 -1.54 10.38 -4.98
C LEU A 129 -2.85 11.04 -4.53
N ILE A 130 -3.51 11.77 -5.43
CA ILE A 130 -4.71 12.55 -5.10
C ILE A 130 -5.84 11.61 -4.67
N VAL A 131 -6.12 10.57 -5.44
CA VAL A 131 -7.17 9.59 -5.13
C VAL A 131 -6.80 8.77 -3.89
N GLY A 132 -5.53 8.42 -3.74
CA GLY A 132 -5.01 7.77 -2.54
C GLY A 132 -5.29 8.63 -1.31
N ALA A 133 -4.95 9.92 -1.35
CA ALA A 133 -5.19 10.86 -0.26
C ALA A 133 -6.68 11.04 0.04
N LEU A 134 -7.53 11.20 -0.98
CA LEU A 134 -8.97 11.34 -0.80
C LEU A 134 -9.59 10.07 -0.19
N SER A 135 -9.21 8.89 -0.68
CA SER A 135 -9.70 7.61 -0.15
C SER A 135 -9.22 7.37 1.28
N GLY A 136 -7.94 7.62 1.58
CA GLY A 136 -7.40 7.53 2.95
C GLY A 136 -8.09 8.49 3.91
N TRP A 137 -8.34 9.73 3.47
CA TRP A 137 -9.05 10.75 4.26
C TRP A 137 -10.50 10.34 4.56
N ILE A 138 -11.22 9.86 3.55
CA ILE A 138 -12.60 9.41 3.71
C ILE A 138 -12.66 8.22 4.65
N VAL A 139 -11.81 7.20 4.46
CA VAL A 139 -11.74 6.01 5.33
C VAL A 139 -11.43 6.39 6.78
N ALA A 140 -10.49 7.33 7.00
CA ALA A 140 -10.16 7.81 8.34
C ALA A 140 -11.33 8.56 9.01
N LYS A 141 -12.14 9.28 8.23
CA LYS A 141 -13.29 10.05 8.75
C LYS A 141 -14.44 9.17 9.26
N PHE A 142 -14.60 7.96 8.73
CA PHE A 142 -15.64 7.02 9.21
C PHE A 142 -15.38 6.50 10.63
N GLN A 143 -14.11 6.45 11.07
CA GLN A 143 -13.76 5.95 12.40
C GLN A 143 -12.71 6.85 13.06
N PRO A 144 -13.09 8.07 13.48
CA PRO A 144 -12.15 9.10 13.93
C PRO A 144 -11.39 8.72 15.21
N SER A 145 -11.93 7.79 16.01
CA SER A 145 -11.27 7.25 17.21
C SER A 145 -10.20 6.18 16.89
N HIS A 146 -10.24 5.56 15.70
CA HIS A 146 -9.38 4.43 15.32
C HIS A 146 -8.88 4.57 13.87
N ARG A 147 -8.41 5.78 13.51
CA ARG A 147 -8.02 6.14 12.13
C ARG A 147 -6.90 5.27 11.57
N VAL A 148 -5.87 5.00 12.38
CA VAL A 148 -4.70 4.22 11.95
C VAL A 148 -5.05 2.77 11.59
N PRO A 149 -5.70 1.97 12.48
CA PRO A 149 -5.97 0.58 12.15
C PRO A 149 -6.93 0.40 10.98
N ILE A 150 -7.91 1.29 10.80
CA ILE A 150 -8.82 1.20 9.64
C ILE A 150 -8.12 1.53 8.32
N VAL A 151 -7.22 2.53 8.32
CA VAL A 151 -6.39 2.85 7.15
C VAL A 151 -5.43 1.70 6.83
N LEU A 152 -4.79 1.10 7.84
CA LEU A 152 -3.93 -0.07 7.64
C LEU A 152 -4.69 -1.28 7.07
N MET A 153 -5.91 -1.53 7.55
CA MET A 153 -6.78 -2.58 6.96
C MET A 153 -7.11 -2.29 5.50
N PHE A 154 -7.41 -1.04 5.17
CA PHE A 154 -7.70 -0.63 3.81
C PHE A 154 -6.47 -0.81 2.89
N VAL A 155 -5.29 -0.37 3.34
CA VAL A 155 -4.02 -0.60 2.61
C VAL A 155 -3.73 -2.09 2.44
N ALA A 156 -3.91 -2.91 3.48
CA ALA A 156 -3.71 -4.36 3.39
C ALA A 156 -4.68 -5.03 2.41
N SER A 157 -5.94 -4.58 2.38
CA SER A 157 -6.95 -5.02 1.42
C SER A 157 -6.52 -4.70 -0.02
N LEU A 158 -6.06 -3.47 -0.26
CA LEU A 158 -5.56 -3.04 -1.56
C LEU A 158 -4.33 -3.87 -1.96
N CYS A 159 -3.32 -3.98 -1.10
CA CYS A 159 -2.10 -4.77 -1.38
C CYS A 159 -2.43 -6.23 -1.72
N SER A 160 -3.41 -6.84 -1.02
CA SER A 160 -3.86 -8.20 -1.31
C SER A 160 -4.51 -8.30 -2.70
N TYR A 161 -5.33 -7.33 -3.07
CA TYR A 161 -5.92 -7.24 -4.40
C TYR A 161 -4.87 -7.03 -5.50
N TRP A 162 -3.89 -6.16 -5.28
CA TRP A 162 -2.79 -5.94 -6.23
C TRP A 162 -1.98 -7.21 -6.45
N LEU A 163 -1.62 -7.92 -5.37
CA LEU A 163 -0.92 -9.20 -5.45
C LEU A 163 -1.75 -10.23 -6.23
N PHE A 164 -3.04 -10.34 -5.93
CA PHE A 164 -3.95 -11.23 -6.65
C PHE A 164 -4.05 -10.87 -8.14
N SER A 165 -4.21 -9.58 -8.47
CA SER A 165 -4.30 -9.10 -9.84
C SER A 165 -3.00 -9.36 -10.63
N LEU A 166 -1.85 -9.19 -9.98
CA LEU A 166 -0.55 -9.47 -10.56
C LEU A 166 -0.38 -10.97 -10.84
N VAL A 167 -0.67 -11.83 -9.86
CA VAL A 167 -0.62 -13.29 -10.03
C VAL A 167 -1.58 -13.75 -11.11
N PHE A 168 -2.82 -13.24 -11.11
CA PHE A 168 -3.81 -13.56 -12.14
C PHE A 168 -3.35 -13.12 -13.53
N SER A 169 -2.73 -11.95 -13.66
CA SER A 169 -2.16 -11.47 -14.92
C SER A 169 -1.04 -12.39 -15.43
N ILE A 170 -0.15 -12.84 -14.54
CA ILE A 170 0.91 -13.80 -14.87
C ILE A 170 0.32 -15.15 -15.29
N VAL A 171 -0.67 -15.67 -14.56
CA VAL A 171 -1.28 -16.97 -14.87
C VAL A 171 -1.99 -16.92 -16.23
N LYS A 172 -2.68 -15.82 -16.53
CA LYS A 172 -3.47 -15.68 -17.76
C LYS A 172 -2.61 -15.37 -18.99
N SER A 173 -1.62 -14.49 -18.84
CA SER A 173 -0.89 -13.88 -19.97
C SER A 173 0.62 -14.10 -19.90
N GLY A 174 1.11 -14.87 -18.93
CA GLY A 174 2.55 -15.07 -18.69
C GLY A 174 3.27 -13.78 -18.29
N LEU A 175 4.57 -13.73 -18.57
CA LEU A 175 5.42 -12.55 -18.37
C LEU A 175 4.95 -11.32 -19.17
N VAL A 176 4.24 -11.54 -20.28
CA VAL A 176 3.64 -10.49 -21.10
C VAL A 176 2.55 -9.73 -20.32
N GLY A 177 1.83 -10.39 -19.42
CA GLY A 177 0.85 -9.77 -18.53
C GLY A 177 1.45 -8.77 -17.53
N VAL A 178 2.76 -8.80 -17.33
CA VAL A 178 3.51 -7.87 -16.46
C VAL A 178 4.29 -6.84 -17.30
N GLY A 179 4.12 -6.85 -18.63
CA GLY A 179 4.82 -5.97 -19.56
C GLY A 179 6.20 -6.47 -19.99
N ILE A 180 6.58 -7.71 -19.65
CA ILE A 180 7.84 -8.33 -20.10
C ILE A 180 7.58 -9.06 -21.41
N VAL A 181 8.07 -8.48 -22.50
CA VAL A 181 7.89 -9.03 -23.84
C VAL A 181 9.13 -9.83 -24.25
N PRO A 182 8.98 -11.10 -24.69
CA PRO A 182 10.09 -11.92 -25.18
C PRO A 182 10.87 -11.20 -26.30
N GLY A 183 12.20 -11.24 -26.25
CA GLY A 183 13.08 -10.57 -27.22
C GLY A 183 13.28 -9.07 -27.00
N HIS A 184 12.59 -8.47 -26.03
CA HIS A 184 12.74 -7.06 -25.64
C HIS A 184 12.90 -6.90 -24.12
N GLU A 185 13.44 -7.93 -23.47
CA GLU A 185 13.47 -8.11 -22.01
C GLU A 185 14.15 -6.94 -21.29
N ILE A 186 15.35 -6.54 -21.74
CA ILE A 186 16.11 -5.43 -21.15
C ILE A 186 15.27 -4.15 -21.15
N ARG A 187 14.53 -3.93 -22.23
CA ARG A 187 13.72 -2.73 -22.40
C ARG A 187 12.45 -2.79 -21.54
N SER A 188 11.76 -3.92 -21.53
CA SER A 188 10.62 -4.13 -20.65
C SER A 188 11.00 -3.93 -19.19
N LEU A 189 12.16 -4.42 -18.77
CA LEU A 189 12.66 -4.25 -17.41
C LEU A 189 12.93 -2.78 -17.05
N LEU A 190 13.36 -1.94 -18.00
CA LEU A 190 13.53 -0.51 -17.78
C LEU A 190 12.22 0.25 -17.56
N PHE A 191 11.14 -0.16 -18.23
CA PHE A 191 9.83 0.50 -18.11
C PHE A 191 8.96 -0.05 -16.97
N LEU A 192 9.26 -1.26 -16.50
CA LEU A 192 8.52 -1.95 -15.46
C LEU A 192 8.35 -1.14 -14.15
N PRO A 193 9.36 -0.43 -13.61
CA PRO A 193 9.18 0.40 -12.42
C PRO A 193 8.12 1.51 -12.59
N PHE A 194 8.00 2.07 -13.80
CA PHE A 194 7.05 3.14 -14.09
C PHE A 194 5.61 2.63 -14.13
N SER A 195 5.40 1.36 -14.49
CA SER A 195 4.10 0.70 -14.41
C SER A 195 3.59 0.53 -12.97
N PHE A 196 4.52 0.38 -12.01
CA PHE A 196 4.18 0.28 -10.58
C PHE A 196 4.07 1.63 -9.88
N LEU A 197 4.56 2.71 -10.51
CA LEU A 197 4.65 4.04 -9.93
C LEU A 197 3.27 4.56 -9.44
N PRO A 198 2.16 4.40 -10.20
CA PRO A 198 0.84 4.81 -9.73
C PRO A 198 0.37 4.05 -8.49
N TRP A 199 0.82 2.80 -8.31
CA TRP A 199 0.39 1.96 -7.20
C TRP A 199 1.07 2.39 -5.92
N VAL A 200 2.39 2.62 -6.01
CA VAL A 200 3.21 3.14 -4.91
C VAL A 200 2.69 4.50 -4.49
N THR A 201 2.39 5.38 -5.45
CA THR A 201 1.87 6.71 -5.12
C THR A 201 0.47 6.66 -4.52
N SER A 202 -0.43 5.78 -4.95
CA SER A 202 -1.72 5.60 -4.27
C SER A 202 -1.56 5.16 -2.82
N ILE A 203 -0.65 4.25 -2.51
CA ILE A 203 -0.39 3.82 -1.13
C ILE A 203 0.16 4.99 -0.29
N VAL A 204 1.13 5.73 -0.83
CA VAL A 204 1.68 6.93 -0.17
C VAL A 204 0.58 7.97 0.07
N GLY A 205 -0.28 8.19 -0.93
CA GLY A 205 -1.44 9.07 -0.82
C GLY A 205 -2.38 8.62 0.30
N ILE A 206 -2.70 7.33 0.40
CA ILE A 206 -3.58 6.80 1.46
C ILE A 206 -2.99 7.05 2.85
N PHE A 207 -1.69 6.83 3.03
CA PHE A 207 -1.04 7.12 4.30
C PHE A 207 -1.04 8.61 4.65
N TRP A 208 -0.84 9.46 3.63
CA TRP A 208 -0.93 10.91 3.78
C TRP A 208 -2.35 11.34 4.18
N GLY A 209 -3.36 11.00 3.38
CA GLY A 209 -4.75 11.39 3.63
C GLY A 209 -5.36 10.75 4.87
N GLY A 210 -4.88 9.56 5.26
CA GLY A 210 -5.28 8.87 6.48
C GLY A 210 -4.77 9.50 7.78
N GLY A 211 -3.95 10.56 7.69
CA GLY A 211 -3.40 11.27 8.86
C GLY A 211 -2.29 10.49 9.58
N LEU A 212 -1.65 9.54 8.90
CA LEU A 212 -0.56 8.74 9.48
C LEU A 212 0.78 9.47 9.41
N LEU A 213 0.91 10.43 8.48
CA LEU A 213 2.07 11.31 8.31
C LEU A 213 1.94 12.65 9.05
N ASP A 214 0.73 13.03 9.46
CA ASP A 214 0.47 14.15 10.37
C ASP A 214 0.86 13.75 11.80
N GLY A 215 2.15 13.54 12.01
CA GLY A 215 2.72 13.46 13.33
C GLY A 215 2.57 14.80 14.05
N ARG A 216 1.48 14.96 14.81
CA ARG A 216 1.47 15.70 16.08
C ARG A 216 1.97 17.15 16.00
N GLU A 217 1.14 18.06 15.49
CA GLU A 217 1.20 19.48 15.89
C GLU A 217 0.30 19.80 17.11
N GLU A 218 -0.37 18.83 17.73
CA GLU A 218 -1.10 19.04 18.98
C GLU A 218 -0.19 18.84 20.20
N GLY A 219 0.86 19.65 20.24
CA GLY A 219 1.80 19.74 21.34
C GLY A 219 2.29 21.17 21.51
N LYS A 220 1.37 22.16 21.51
CA LYS A 220 1.56 23.53 22.01
C LYS A 220 0.22 24.29 22.01
N ALA A 221 -0.46 24.28 23.16
CA ALA A 221 -1.14 25.41 23.81
C ALA A 221 -1.96 24.87 24.99
#